data_AF-A0A448IC60-F1
#
_entry.id   AF-A0A448IC60-F1
#
_cell.length_a   1.000
_cell.length_b   1.000
_cell.length_c   1.000
_cell.angle_alpha   90.00
_cell.angle_beta   90.00
_cell.angle_gamma   90.00
#
_symmetry.space_group_name_H-M   'P 1'
#
loop_
_entity.id
_entity.type
_entity.pdbx_description
1 polymer ?
#
loop_
_entity_poly.entity_id
_entity_poly.type
_entity_poly.pdbx_seq_one_letter_code
_entity_poly.pdbx_strand_id
1 'polypeptide(L)' 'MTVTCVAFQDAPYPIMSHVYAALKSRDLSFAEMDELALQFGAYYGWPKAAHLAAVIEEQKQRVGAEWESEGQQ' A
#
# COMPACT_ATOMS: atom_id res chain seq x y z
N MET A 1 -8.03 -2.95 8.07
CA MET A 1 -7.38 -4.26 8.38
C MET A 1 -7.64 -5.26 7.24
N THR A 2 -6.91 -5.15 6.13
CA THR A 2 -6.93 -6.13 5.02
C THR A 2 -5.56 -6.25 4.35
N VAL A 3 -4.83 -5.13 4.24
CA VAL A 3 -3.47 -5.05 3.66
C VAL A 3 -2.48 -6.02 4.33
N THR A 4 -2.43 -6.04 5.66
CA THR A 4 -1.57 -6.99 6.40
C THR A 4 -1.98 -8.45 6.19
N CYS A 5 -3.29 -8.73 6.16
CA CYS A 5 -3.81 -10.07 5.95
C CYS A 5 -3.52 -10.62 4.54
N VAL A 6 -3.54 -9.78 3.49
CA VAL A 6 -3.18 -10.22 2.13
C VAL A 6 -1.67 -10.30 1.91
N ALA A 7 -0.90 -9.39 2.52
CA ALA A 7 0.56 -9.45 2.49
C ALA A 7 1.09 -10.71 3.19
N PHE A 8 0.41 -11.16 4.25
CA PHE A 8 0.75 -12.39 4.96
C PHE A 8 0.49 -13.68 4.15
N GLN A 9 -0.52 -13.69 3.27
CA GLN A 9 -0.94 -14.89 2.53
C GLN A 9 -0.08 -15.21 1.29
N ASP A 10 0.95 -14.41 0.98
CA ASP A 10 1.84 -14.57 -0.19
C ASP A 10 1.06 -14.66 -1.53
N ALA A 11 -0.14 -14.09 -1.58
CA ALA A 11 -0.94 -13.99 -2.77
C ALA A 11 -0.43 -12.77 -3.57
N PRO A 12 0.20 -12.92 -4.74
CA PRO A 12 0.85 -11.81 -5.44
C PRO A 12 -0.13 -10.76 -5.96
N TYR A 13 -1.35 -11.19 -6.34
CA TYR A 13 -2.34 -10.33 -6.97
C TYR A 13 -3.21 -9.48 -6.02
N PRO A 14 -3.63 -9.97 -4.82
CA PRO A 14 -4.46 -9.19 -3.92
C PRO A 14 -3.80 -7.95 -3.28
N ILE A 15 -2.47 -7.87 -3.20
CA ILE A 15 -1.80 -6.77 -2.48
C ILE A 15 -2.03 -5.41 -3.17
N MET A 16 -1.97 -5.38 -4.50
CA MET A 16 -2.14 -4.15 -5.29
C MET A 16 -3.51 -3.49 -5.08
N SER A 17 -4.59 -4.26 -5.19
CA SER A 17 -5.96 -3.73 -5.07
C SER A 17 -6.28 -3.26 -3.66
N HIS A 18 -5.78 -3.96 -2.63
CA HIS A 18 -6.00 -3.58 -1.23
C HIS A 18 -5.20 -2.33 -0.82
N VAL A 19 -3.95 -2.19 -1.30
CA VAL A 19 -3.15 -0.98 -1.07
C VAL A 19 -3.78 0.21 -1.78
N TYR A 20 -4.17 0.05 -3.06
CA TYR A 20 -4.89 1.09 -3.80
C TYR A 20 -6.16 1.53 -3.08
N ALA A 21 -7.03 0.58 -2.69
CA ALA A 21 -8.29 0.91 -2.05
C ALA A 21 -8.09 1.67 -0.73
N ALA A 22 -7.15 1.23 0.12
CA ALA A 22 -6.86 1.87 1.40
C ALA A 22 -6.31 3.30 1.24
N LEU A 23 -5.48 3.53 0.21
CA LEU A 23 -4.97 4.87 -0.10
C LEU A 23 -6.07 5.74 -0.70
N LYS A 24 -6.79 5.25 -1.72
CA LYS A 24 -7.81 6.02 -2.45
C LYS A 24 -8.98 6.45 -1.55
N SER A 25 -9.40 5.59 -0.62
CA SER A 25 -10.44 5.89 0.37
C SER A 25 -9.96 6.82 1.50
N ARG A 26 -8.63 7.05 1.61
CA ARG A 26 -7.97 7.73 2.74
C ARG A 26 -8.15 7.00 4.07
N ASP A 27 -8.41 5.70 4.04
CA ASP A 27 -8.39 4.85 5.25
C ASP A 27 -6.97 4.77 5.85
N LEU A 28 -5.94 4.93 5.01
CA LEU A 28 -4.56 5.10 5.42
C LEU A 28 -3.92 6.26 4.64
N SER A 29 -3.17 7.09 5.35
CA SER A 29 -2.29 8.08 4.74
C SER A 29 -1.05 7.42 4.11
N PHE A 30 -0.36 8.18 3.25
CA PHE A 30 0.90 7.73 2.65
C PHE A 30 1.96 7.38 3.69
N ALA A 31 2.05 8.15 4.78
CA ALA A 31 2.99 7.91 5.86
C ALA A 31 2.62 6.68 6.70
N GLU A 32 1.34 6.49 7.00
CA GLU A 32 0.87 5.28 7.71
C GLU A 32 1.09 4.01 6.87
N MET A 33 0.98 4.11 5.54
CA MET A 33 1.27 2.99 4.65
C MET A 33 2.77 2.64 4.62
N ASP A 34 3.66 3.64 4.69
CA ASP A 34 5.10 3.40 4.84
C ASP A 34 5.44 2.73 6.17
N GLU A 35 4.86 3.24 7.26
CA GLU A 35 5.05 2.65 8.59
C GLU A 35 4.54 1.20 8.64
N LEU A 36 3.43 0.92 7.96
CA LEU A 36 2.92 -0.45 7.82
C LEU A 36 3.96 -1.37 7.16
N ALA A 37 4.63 -0.91 6.10
CA ALA A 37 5.68 -1.70 5.43
C ALA A 37 6.91 -1.92 6.33
N LEU A 38 7.29 -0.90 7.12
CA LEU A 38 8.38 -1.02 8.10
C LEU A 38 8.06 -2.04 9.19
N GLN A 39 6.87 -1.94 9.79
CA GLN A 39 6.41 -2.91 10.80
C GLN A 39 6.31 -4.32 10.18
N PHE A 40 5.80 -4.44 8.95
CA PHE A 40 5.73 -5.72 8.25
C PHE A 40 7.12 -6.33 8.05
N GLY A 41 8.13 -5.54 7.68
CA GLY A 41 9.52 -6.00 7.57
C GLY A 41 10.11 -6.46 8.89
N ALA A 42 9.80 -5.76 9.99
CA ALA A 42 10.25 -6.13 11.33
C ALA A 42 9.70 -7.49 11.79
N TYR A 43 8.44 -7.82 11.44
CA TYR A 43 7.78 -9.06 11.87
C TYR A 43 7.95 -10.24 10.89
N TYR A 44 7.99 -9.98 9.58
CA TYR A 44 7.90 -11.01 8.54
C TYR A 44 9.12 -11.06 7.60
N GLY A 45 10.09 -10.18 7.81
CA GLY A 45 11.36 -10.15 7.09
C GLY A 45 11.38 -9.21 5.88
N TRP A 46 12.55 -8.63 5.65
CA TRP A 46 12.80 -7.64 4.62
C TRP A 46 12.53 -8.09 3.17
N PRO A 47 12.76 -9.35 2.75
CA PRO A 47 12.46 -9.76 1.38
C PRO A 47 10.99 -9.57 1.00
N LYS A 48 10.06 -9.90 1.91
CA LYS A 48 8.62 -9.72 1.69
C LYS A 48 8.21 -8.25 1.80
N ALA A 49 8.79 -7.52 2.75
CA ALA A 49 8.54 -6.09 2.89
C ALA A 49 8.99 -5.28 1.68
N ALA A 50 10.09 -5.67 1.02
CA ALA A 50 10.56 -5.01 -0.20
C ALA A 50 9.53 -5.09 -1.34
N HIS A 51 8.87 -6.25 -1.49
CA HIS A 51 7.78 -6.40 -2.46
C HIS A 51 6.58 -5.50 -2.11
N LEU A 52 6.16 -5.51 -0.84
CA LEU A 52 5.08 -4.65 -0.36
C LEU A 52 5.39 -3.15 -0.56
N ALA A 53 6.62 -2.73 -0.27
CA ALA A 53 7.05 -1.34 -0.43
C ALA A 53 7.02 -0.89 -1.91
N ALA A 54 7.41 -1.77 -2.85
CA ALA A 54 7.32 -1.48 -4.28
C ALA A 54 5.86 -1.26 -4.73
N VAL A 55 4.93 -2.11 -4.24
CA VAL A 55 3.49 -1.95 -4.49
C VAL A 55 2.96 -0.63 -3.92
N ILE A 56 3.36 -0.28 -2.69
CA ILE A 56 2.95 0.97 -2.04
C ILE A 56 3.39 2.18 -2.87
N GLU A 57 4.63 2.19 -3.35
CA GLU A 57 5.14 3.29 -4.16
C GLU A 57 4.35 3.45 -5.46
N GLU A 58 4.07 2.35 -6.17
CA GLU A 58 3.26 2.37 -7.40
C GLU A 58 1.86 2.97 -7.13
N GLN A 59 1.19 2.53 -6.07
CA GLN A 59 -0.17 3.00 -5.78
C GLN A 59 -0.19 4.43 -5.24
N LYS A 60 0.85 4.89 -4.55
CA LYS A 60 0.99 6.30 -4.15
C LYS A 60 1.06 7.23 -5.35
N GLN A 61 1.88 6.89 -6.34
CA GLN A 61 2.01 7.67 -7.57
C GLN A 61 0.67 7.74 -8.31
N ARG A 62 0.00 6.60 -8.46
CA ARG A 62 -1.31 6.53 -9.09
C ARG A 62 -2.36 7.37 -8.37
N VAL A 63 -2.55 7.14 -7.07
CA VAL A 63 -3.58 7.83 -6.28
C VAL A 63 -3.29 9.32 -6.18
N GLY A 64 -2.02 9.72 -6.08
CA GLY A 64 -1.60 11.11 -6.12
C GLY A 64 -2.03 11.81 -7.41
N ALA A 65 -1.72 11.22 -8.57
CA ALA A 65 -2.11 11.76 -9.87
C ALA A 65 -3.64 11.84 -10.03
N GLU A 66 -4.37 10.82 -9.56
CA GLU A 66 -5.84 10.84 -9.60
C GLU A 66 -6.42 11.95 -8.73
N TRP A 67 -5.92 12.15 -7.50
CA TRP A 67 -6.38 13.22 -6.62
C TRP A 67 -6.09 14.62 -7.17
N GLU A 68 -4.94 14.81 -7.83
CA GLU A 68 -4.62 16.04 -8.55
C GLU A 68 -5.67 16.32 -9.65
N SER A 69 -5.99 15.30 -10.45
CA SER A 69 -6.98 15.42 -11.53
C SER A 69 -8.42 15.63 -11.04
N GLU A 70 -8.77 15.13 -9.85
CA GLU A 70 -10.07 15.34 -9.21
C GLU A 70 -10.18 16.76 -8.64
N GLY A 71 -9.09 17.30 -8.09
CA GLY A 71 -9.05 18.67 -7.55
C GLY A 71 -9.08 19.78 -8.60
N GLN A 72 -8.93 19.45 -9.88
CA GLN A 72 -9.06 20.37 -11.01
C GLN A 72 -10.49 20.46 -11.59
N GLN A 73 -11.44 19.66 -11.10
CA GLN A 73 -12.85 19.65 -11.53
C GLN A 73 -13.74 20.45 -10.57
#